data_AF-A0A1G1BJ60-F1
#
_entry.id   AF-A0A1G1BJ60-F1
#
_cell.length_a   1.000
_cell.length_b   1.000
_cell.length_c   1.000
_cell.angle_alpha   90.00
_cell.angle_beta   90.00
_cell.angle_gamma   90.00
#
_symmetry.space_group_name_H-M   'P 1'
#
loop_
_entity.id
_entity.type
_entity.pdbx_description
1 polymer ?
#
loop_
_entity_poly.entity_id
_entity_poly.type
_entity_poly.pdbx_seq_one_letter_code
_entity_poly.pdbx_strand_id
1 'polypeptide(L)'
;MIASVRESFNKNYSDERYQKYLSEIWNYTNGEFDFRICETPLFIDEELSQKLQLAANEIASYLLTDEFKIKSQDAIPANLSVPNEDSHPLFLQIDFAICADENGKPIPKLIELQGFPSLYAFQVLLDDINRQFYEIPNGFTTYFNGFTKDSYLDLFKTAVVGKHSLENVVLLEIEPWKQKTRIDFTLTKEYLGIEAVCISEVIQRGRKLFYKKKGIEIPIHRIYNRVIFDELLRKEVKPGFDFHSELDVEWAGHPNWFFKISKHTLPIIKSRFAPKCFYLNELKEYPAELNKFVLKPLYSFAGSGVKVEVSKELLDSITDRDNYILQEKVEYMPLIKTPDEFSRAEVRMMFIWLDEKPLLVNNLLRTSKGKMMGVDFNKGKTWVGSNIVYHP
;
A
#
# COMPACT_ATOMS: atom_id res chain seq x y z
N MET A 1 7.38 7.64 -19.80
CA MET A 1 8.42 8.34 -19.03
C MET A 1 8.98 9.45 -19.89
N ILE A 2 9.25 10.63 -19.33
CA ILE A 2 9.80 11.76 -20.08
C ILE A 2 11.26 11.46 -20.44
N ALA A 3 11.54 11.29 -21.74
CA ALA A 3 12.82 10.79 -22.24
C ALA A 3 14.00 11.69 -21.84
N SER A 4 13.87 13.01 -22.01
CA SER A 4 14.91 13.97 -21.67
C SER A 4 15.29 13.95 -20.18
N VAL A 5 14.31 13.83 -19.29
CA VAL A 5 14.53 13.73 -17.84
C VAL A 5 15.23 12.41 -17.48
N ARG A 6 14.80 11.29 -18.08
CA ARG A 6 15.43 9.97 -17.88
C ARG A 6 16.89 9.96 -18.34
N GLU A 7 17.17 10.55 -19.51
CA GLU A 7 18.52 10.63 -20.06
C GLU A 7 19.44 11.50 -19.19
N SER A 8 18.95 12.66 -18.74
CA SER A 8 19.68 13.53 -17.80
C SER A 8 20.01 12.78 -16.50
N PHE A 9 19.02 12.10 -15.93
CA PHE A 9 19.23 11.32 -14.71
C PHE A 9 20.31 10.25 -14.91
N ASN A 10 20.22 9.45 -15.99
CA ASN A 10 21.18 8.37 -16.23
C ASN A 10 22.61 8.89 -16.41
N LYS A 11 22.78 10.07 -17.01
CA LYS A 11 24.08 10.74 -17.17
C LYS A 11 24.66 11.20 -15.84
N ASN A 12 23.82 11.59 -14.88
CA ASN A 12 24.21 12.15 -13.58
C ASN A 12 24.23 11.12 -12.44
N TYR A 13 23.91 9.85 -12.73
CA TYR A 13 23.96 8.76 -11.77
C TYR A 13 25.40 8.31 -11.50
N SER A 14 25.72 8.03 -10.24
CA SER A 14 26.92 7.29 -9.84
C SER A 14 26.61 6.45 -8.60
N ASP A 15 27.31 5.32 -8.46
CA ASP A 15 27.15 4.47 -7.27
C ASP A 15 27.51 5.21 -5.99
N GLU A 16 28.52 6.10 -6.02
CA GLU A 16 28.89 6.94 -4.88
C GLU A 16 27.74 7.86 -4.45
N ARG A 17 27.08 8.53 -5.41
CA ARG A 17 25.92 9.40 -5.13
C ARG A 17 24.77 8.58 -4.55
N TYR A 18 24.53 7.40 -5.10
CA TYR A 18 23.49 6.50 -4.62
C TYR A 18 23.78 5.97 -3.19
N GLN A 19 25.03 5.64 -2.87
CA GLN A 19 25.38 5.26 -1.49
C GLN A 19 25.16 6.41 -0.51
N LYS A 20 25.53 7.65 -0.86
CA LYS A 20 25.24 8.83 -0.02
C LYS A 20 23.73 9.05 0.17
N TYR A 21 22.96 8.89 -0.91
CA TYR A 21 21.50 8.94 -0.86
C TYR A 21 20.90 7.89 0.08
N LEU A 22 21.36 6.65 0.01
CA LEU A 22 20.91 5.59 0.93
C LEU A 22 21.31 5.88 2.37
N SER A 23 22.53 6.35 2.61
CA SER A 23 22.98 6.72 3.96
C SER A 23 22.09 7.80 4.55
N GLU A 24 21.72 8.82 3.77
CA GLU A 24 20.82 9.90 4.24
C GLU A 24 19.45 9.35 4.69
N ILE A 25 18.89 8.42 3.92
CA ILE A 25 17.61 7.77 4.26
C ILE A 25 17.75 6.92 5.52
N TRP A 26 18.74 6.04 5.57
CA TRP A 26 18.85 5.04 6.62
C TRP A 26 19.42 5.58 7.93
N ASN A 27 19.94 6.81 7.95
CA ASN A 27 20.29 7.51 9.20
C ASN A 27 19.10 7.61 10.18
N TYR A 28 17.86 7.62 9.68
CA TYR A 28 16.63 7.61 10.49
C TYR A 28 16.36 6.27 11.20
N THR A 29 17.07 5.20 10.83
CA THR A 29 16.94 3.86 11.44
C THR A 29 18.30 3.27 11.79
N ASN A 30 19.21 4.10 12.33
CA ASN A 30 20.56 3.70 12.76
C ASN A 30 21.43 3.08 11.65
N GLY A 31 21.18 3.43 10.39
CA GLY A 31 21.92 2.95 9.23
C GLY A 31 21.54 1.54 8.77
N GLU A 32 20.46 0.95 9.28
CA GLU A 32 20.00 -0.38 8.88
C GLU A 32 19.13 -0.31 7.60
N PHE A 33 19.50 -1.10 6.58
CA PHE A 33 18.88 -1.11 5.26
C PHE A 33 17.70 -2.08 5.22
N ASP A 34 16.52 -1.62 5.66
CA ASP A 34 15.37 -2.49 5.91
C ASP A 34 14.67 -2.99 4.63
N PHE A 35 14.73 -2.20 3.56
CA PHE A 35 14.23 -2.59 2.23
C PHE A 35 14.97 -1.87 1.11
N ARG A 36 14.74 -2.30 -0.14
CA ARG A 36 15.42 -1.69 -1.29
C ARG A 36 14.75 -0.38 -1.69
N ILE A 37 15.51 0.71 -1.69
CA ILE A 37 15.13 1.97 -2.35
C ILE A 37 15.67 1.93 -3.78
N CYS A 38 14.80 2.15 -4.76
CA CYS A 38 15.23 2.23 -6.14
C CYS A 38 16.11 3.47 -6.34
N GLU A 39 17.15 3.29 -7.15
CA GLU A 39 18.16 4.25 -7.57
C GLU A 39 17.56 5.48 -8.24
N THR A 40 16.30 5.41 -8.67
CA THR A 40 15.66 6.47 -9.44
C THR A 40 14.17 6.59 -9.14
N PRO A 41 13.63 7.81 -9.09
CA PRO A 41 12.20 8.04 -9.16
C PRO A 41 11.69 7.83 -10.61
N LEU A 42 10.37 7.80 -10.76
CA LEU A 42 9.70 7.77 -12.05
C LEU A 42 9.16 9.16 -12.39
N PHE A 43 9.47 9.66 -13.58
CA PHE A 43 8.92 10.91 -14.11
C PHE A 43 7.89 10.61 -15.20
N ILE A 44 6.63 10.95 -14.93
CA ILE A 44 5.53 10.74 -15.86
C ILE A 44 5.07 12.05 -16.48
N ASP A 45 4.51 11.96 -17.68
CA ASP A 45 3.87 13.11 -18.33
C ASP A 45 2.45 13.33 -17.79
N GLU A 46 1.85 14.44 -18.21
CA GLU A 46 0.49 14.81 -17.82
C GLU A 46 -0.54 13.76 -18.26
N GLU A 47 -0.37 13.17 -19.46
CA GLU A 47 -1.29 12.14 -19.98
C GLU A 47 -1.37 10.93 -19.04
N LEU A 48 -0.21 10.37 -18.63
CA LEU A 48 -0.18 9.24 -17.71
C LEU A 48 -0.62 9.62 -16.29
N SER A 49 -0.29 10.83 -15.83
CA SER A 49 -0.76 11.32 -14.52
C SER A 49 -2.29 11.39 -14.48
N GLN A 50 -2.91 11.99 -15.50
CA GLN A 50 -4.37 12.07 -15.61
C GLN A 50 -5.01 10.68 -15.68
N LYS A 51 -4.43 9.72 -16.43
CA LYS A 51 -4.93 8.33 -16.48
C LYS A 51 -4.86 7.65 -15.11
N LEU A 52 -3.76 7.80 -14.37
CA LEU A 52 -3.61 7.25 -13.02
C LEU A 52 -4.62 7.87 -12.04
N GLN A 53 -4.78 9.19 -12.05
CA GLN A 53 -5.76 9.89 -11.22
C GLN A 53 -7.18 9.46 -11.55
N LEU A 54 -7.53 9.37 -12.83
CA LEU A 54 -8.85 8.91 -13.26
C LEU A 54 -9.11 7.46 -12.80
N ALA A 55 -8.18 6.55 -13.07
CA ALA A 55 -8.30 5.15 -12.68
C ALA A 55 -8.44 4.98 -11.16
N ALA A 56 -7.63 5.70 -10.39
CA ALA A 56 -7.63 5.63 -8.93
C ALA A 56 -8.95 6.18 -8.35
N ASN A 57 -9.42 7.32 -8.82
CA ASN A 57 -10.68 7.91 -8.34
C ASN A 57 -11.91 7.09 -8.78
N GLU A 58 -11.92 6.56 -10.00
CA GLU A 58 -13.00 5.68 -10.49
C GLU A 58 -13.12 4.44 -9.59
N ILE A 59 -12.00 3.77 -9.30
CA ILE A 59 -11.99 2.57 -8.45
C ILE A 59 -12.30 2.91 -6.99
N ALA A 60 -11.77 4.02 -6.47
CA ALA A 60 -12.08 4.48 -5.12
C ALA A 60 -13.59 4.79 -4.97
N SER A 61 -14.23 5.36 -6.00
CA SER A 61 -15.67 5.63 -5.99
C SER A 61 -16.52 4.35 -5.95
N TYR A 62 -16.02 3.23 -6.48
CA TYR A 62 -16.72 1.95 -6.39
C TYR A 62 -16.86 1.47 -4.93
N LEU A 63 -15.90 1.82 -4.06
CA LEU A 63 -15.94 1.51 -2.63
C LEU A 63 -17.05 2.27 -1.88
N LEU A 64 -17.66 3.27 -2.49
CA LEU A 64 -18.84 3.98 -1.95
C LEU A 64 -20.15 3.23 -2.20
N THR A 65 -20.16 2.27 -3.13
CA THR A 65 -21.39 1.62 -3.61
C THR A 65 -21.97 0.65 -2.58
N ASP A 66 -23.29 0.47 -2.61
CA ASP A 66 -23.96 -0.52 -1.76
C ASP A 66 -23.55 -1.95 -2.11
N GLU A 67 -23.23 -2.22 -3.39
CA GLU A 67 -22.70 -3.52 -3.83
C GLU A 67 -21.39 -3.85 -3.08
N PHE A 68 -20.46 -2.90 -2.98
CA PHE A 68 -19.24 -3.08 -2.20
C PHE A 68 -19.55 -3.28 -0.71
N LYS A 69 -20.42 -2.45 -0.11
CA LYS A 69 -20.76 -2.56 1.31
C LYS A 69 -21.34 -3.92 1.67
N ILE A 70 -22.20 -4.48 0.82
CA ILE A 70 -22.81 -5.80 1.02
C ILE A 70 -21.74 -6.89 0.84
N LYS A 71 -21.07 -6.93 -0.33
CA LYS A 71 -20.13 -8.02 -0.64
C LYS A 71 -18.87 -8.02 0.21
N SER A 72 -18.48 -6.88 0.78
CA SER A 72 -17.30 -6.81 1.65
C SER A 72 -17.55 -7.36 3.06
N GLN A 73 -18.79 -7.57 3.49
CA GLN A 73 -19.10 -8.14 4.81
C GLN A 73 -18.55 -9.56 4.96
N ASP A 74 -18.65 -10.37 3.91
CA ASP A 74 -18.20 -11.76 3.91
C ASP A 74 -16.67 -11.90 3.80
N ALA A 75 -15.95 -10.78 3.58
CA ALA A 75 -14.50 -10.79 3.45
C ALA A 75 -13.77 -10.97 4.78
N ILE A 76 -14.42 -10.69 5.91
CA ILE A 76 -13.81 -10.76 7.24
C ILE A 76 -14.05 -12.15 7.83
N PRO A 77 -13.00 -12.92 8.15
CA PRO A 77 -13.17 -14.17 8.88
C PRO A 77 -13.87 -13.92 10.24
N ALA A 78 -14.89 -14.72 10.56
CA ALA A 78 -15.74 -14.49 11.74
C ALA A 78 -14.96 -14.39 13.06
N ASN A 79 -13.85 -15.12 13.18
CA ASN A 79 -12.97 -15.12 14.34
C ASN A 79 -11.96 -13.95 14.37
N LEU A 80 -11.93 -13.09 13.35
CA LEU A 80 -11.03 -11.93 13.25
C LEU A 80 -11.79 -10.59 13.16
N SER A 81 -13.12 -10.62 13.26
CA SER A 81 -13.96 -9.42 13.22
C SER A 81 -13.78 -8.56 14.47
N VAL A 82 -13.46 -7.28 14.26
CA VAL A 82 -13.35 -6.26 15.31
C VAL A 82 -14.65 -5.43 15.37
N PRO A 83 -15.24 -5.20 16.56
CA PRO A 83 -16.45 -4.40 16.72
C PRO A 83 -16.23 -2.91 16.41
N ASN A 84 -17.34 -2.18 16.19
CA ASN A 84 -17.35 -0.72 16.01
C ASN A 84 -16.53 -0.22 14.80
N GLU A 85 -16.67 -0.91 13.66
CA GLU A 85 -16.09 -0.49 12.38
C GLU A 85 -16.64 0.87 11.91
N ASP A 86 -15.76 1.69 11.34
CA ASP A 86 -16.14 2.94 10.66
C ASP A 86 -16.97 2.70 9.40
N SER A 87 -17.68 3.72 8.91
CA SER A 87 -18.50 3.61 7.69
C SER A 87 -17.68 3.50 6.39
N HIS A 88 -16.41 3.93 6.42
CA HIS A 88 -15.47 3.88 5.30
C HIS A 88 -14.04 3.68 5.83
N PRO A 89 -13.09 3.18 5.00
CA PRO A 89 -11.69 3.13 5.40
C PRO A 89 -11.15 4.55 5.55
N LEU A 90 -10.31 4.78 6.56
CA LEU A 90 -9.58 6.05 6.69
C LEU A 90 -8.44 6.16 5.68
N PHE A 91 -7.80 5.03 5.36
CA PHE A 91 -6.67 4.93 4.45
C PHE A 91 -6.98 3.92 3.36
N LEU A 92 -6.68 4.29 2.12
CA LEU A 92 -6.88 3.45 0.95
C LEU A 92 -5.66 3.56 0.04
N GLN A 93 -5.21 2.42 -0.45
CA GLN A 93 -4.11 2.32 -1.39
C GLN A 93 -4.56 1.51 -2.60
N ILE A 94 -4.27 1.99 -3.80
CA ILE A 94 -4.64 1.31 -5.05
C ILE A 94 -3.39 1.19 -5.91
N ASP A 95 -3.01 -0.04 -6.23
CA ASP A 95 -1.78 -0.34 -6.96
C ASP A 95 -2.08 -0.59 -8.42
N PHE A 96 -1.38 0.15 -9.29
CA PHE A 96 -1.47 0.02 -10.73
C PHE A 96 -0.15 -0.42 -11.34
N ALA A 97 -0.17 -1.49 -12.13
CA ALA A 97 0.89 -1.74 -13.09
C ALA A 97 0.81 -0.73 -14.21
N ILE A 98 1.97 -0.29 -14.71
CA ILE A 98 2.01 0.46 -15.97
C ILE A 98 2.15 -0.54 -17.12
N CYS A 99 1.16 -0.55 -17.99
CA CYS A 99 1.02 -1.43 -19.15
C CYS A 99 1.06 -0.64 -20.45
N ALA A 100 1.13 -1.35 -21.57
CA ALA A 100 0.92 -0.77 -22.90
C ALA A 100 -0.55 -0.97 -23.31
N ASP A 101 -1.17 0.08 -23.85
CA ASP A 101 -2.44 -0.05 -24.59
C ASP A 101 -2.21 -0.60 -26.01
N GLU A 102 -3.28 -0.72 -26.78
CA GLU A 102 -3.27 -1.23 -28.15
C GLU A 102 -2.35 -0.42 -29.10
N ASN A 103 -2.06 0.84 -28.76
CA ASN A 103 -1.17 1.73 -29.51
C ASN A 103 0.24 1.80 -28.92
N GLY A 104 0.56 0.97 -27.92
CA GLY A 104 1.84 0.98 -27.23
C GLY A 104 2.02 2.13 -26.23
N LYS A 105 0.96 2.91 -25.93
CA LYS A 105 1.05 4.01 -24.97
C LYS A 105 0.87 3.50 -23.53
N PRO A 106 1.50 4.15 -22.54
CA PRO A 106 1.30 3.81 -21.14
C PRO A 106 -0.17 3.92 -20.68
N ILE A 107 -0.65 2.88 -20.01
CA ILE A 107 -1.97 2.81 -19.39
C ILE A 107 -1.87 2.10 -18.02
N PRO A 108 -2.50 2.61 -16.95
CA PRO A 108 -2.53 1.93 -15.67
C PRO A 108 -3.51 0.75 -15.69
N LYS A 109 -3.10 -0.37 -15.07
CA LYS A 109 -3.97 -1.53 -14.84
C LYS A 109 -3.94 -1.95 -13.38
N LEU A 110 -5.12 -2.06 -12.76
CA LEU A 110 -5.28 -2.42 -11.35
C LEU A 110 -4.63 -3.77 -11.05
N ILE A 111 -3.82 -3.80 -9.99
CA ILE A 111 -3.19 -5.02 -9.46
C ILE A 111 -3.86 -5.43 -8.15
N GLU A 112 -3.90 -4.50 -7.19
CA GLU A 112 -4.48 -4.71 -5.87
C GLU A 112 -4.98 -3.40 -5.26
N LEU A 113 -5.79 -3.54 -4.22
CA LEU A 113 -6.22 -2.46 -3.34
C LEU A 113 -6.07 -2.92 -1.90
N GLN A 114 -5.74 -1.99 -1.00
CA GLN A 114 -5.50 -2.25 0.43
C GLN A 114 -6.08 -1.14 1.29
N GLY A 115 -6.86 -1.53 2.30
CA GLY A 115 -7.40 -0.65 3.34
C GLY A 115 -6.48 -0.56 4.55
N PHE A 116 -5.18 -0.33 4.34
CA PHE A 116 -4.17 -0.36 5.40
C PHE A 116 -3.13 0.76 5.22
N PRO A 117 -2.80 1.52 6.27
CA PRO A 117 -1.87 2.63 6.15
C PRO A 117 -0.43 2.14 6.21
N SER A 118 0.34 2.25 5.13
CA SER A 118 1.78 1.98 5.17
C SER A 118 2.56 2.98 4.34
N LEU A 119 3.68 3.47 4.88
CA LEU A 119 4.65 4.36 4.24
C LEU A 119 4.15 5.80 3.97
N TYR A 120 3.08 6.25 4.64
CA TYR A 120 2.53 7.60 4.50
C TYR A 120 3.47 8.69 5.02
N ALA A 121 4.21 8.44 6.11
CA ALA A 121 5.21 9.37 6.60
C ALA A 121 6.50 9.27 5.76
N PHE A 122 6.87 8.05 5.38
CA PHE A 122 8.08 7.80 4.59
C PHE A 122 8.09 8.50 3.22
N GLN A 123 6.95 8.61 2.52
CA GLN A 123 6.90 9.33 1.24
C GLN A 123 7.29 10.81 1.37
N VAL A 124 7.08 11.44 2.54
CA VAL A 124 7.44 12.84 2.78
C VAL A 124 8.96 12.99 2.87
N LEU A 125 9.60 12.18 3.72
CA LEU A 125 11.06 12.16 3.83
C LEU A 125 11.71 11.86 2.49
N LEU A 126 11.16 10.89 1.76
CA LEU A 126 11.71 10.47 0.49
C LEU A 126 11.65 11.56 -0.57
N ASP A 127 10.60 12.40 -0.59
CA ASP A 127 10.53 13.57 -1.47
C ASP A 127 11.62 14.61 -1.11
N ASP A 128 11.78 14.92 0.18
CA ASP A 128 12.81 15.85 0.65
C ASP A 128 14.21 15.41 0.21
N ILE A 129 14.55 14.14 0.48
CA ILE A 129 15.86 13.58 0.13
C ILE A 129 16.00 13.49 -1.40
N ASN A 130 14.97 13.08 -2.14
CA ASN A 130 15.01 13.07 -3.60
C ASN A 130 15.32 14.46 -4.18
N ARG A 131 14.73 15.52 -3.64
CA ARG A 131 14.99 16.90 -4.09
C ARG A 131 16.39 17.40 -3.76
N GLN A 132 17.04 16.84 -2.74
CA GLN A 132 18.46 17.11 -2.44
C GLN A 132 19.40 16.33 -3.37
N PHE A 133 19.04 15.09 -3.69
CA PHE A 133 19.92 14.16 -4.40
C PHE A 133 19.66 14.05 -5.90
N TYR A 134 18.55 14.55 -6.43
CA TYR A 134 18.18 14.43 -7.83
C TYR A 134 17.66 15.76 -8.38
N GLU A 135 17.88 15.99 -9.67
CA GLU A 135 17.33 17.15 -10.38
C GLU A 135 15.85 16.88 -10.71
N ILE A 136 14.97 17.23 -9.78
CA ILE A 136 13.52 17.18 -10.00
C ILE A 136 13.11 18.42 -10.80
N PRO A 137 12.49 18.29 -11.98
CA PRO A 137 12.09 19.45 -12.78
C PRO A 137 11.14 20.38 -12.02
N ASN A 138 11.27 21.69 -12.25
CA ASN A 138 10.34 22.66 -11.68
C ASN A 138 8.90 22.37 -12.11
N GLY A 139 7.96 22.53 -11.18
CA GLY A 139 6.55 22.16 -11.38
C GLY A 139 6.23 20.71 -11.02
N PHE A 140 7.23 19.81 -10.98
CA PHE A 140 6.96 18.41 -10.67
C PHE A 140 6.76 18.17 -9.18
N THR A 141 5.75 17.38 -8.86
CA THR A 141 5.34 17.05 -7.49
C THR A 141 5.03 15.56 -7.35
N THR A 142 5.07 15.06 -6.12
CA THR A 142 4.58 13.72 -5.73
C THR A 142 3.13 13.75 -5.25
N TYR A 143 2.68 14.93 -4.83
CA TYR A 143 1.39 15.16 -4.21
C TYR A 143 0.29 15.33 -5.26
N PHE A 144 -0.96 15.04 -4.88
CA PHE A 144 -2.14 15.23 -5.74
C PHE A 144 -3.10 16.24 -5.11
N ASN A 145 -4.19 16.59 -5.82
CA ASN A 145 -5.23 17.50 -5.32
C ASN A 145 -4.70 18.86 -4.81
N GLY A 146 -3.57 19.34 -5.36
CA GLY A 146 -2.95 20.60 -4.96
C GLY A 146 -2.26 20.57 -3.60
N PHE A 147 -2.09 19.40 -2.97
CA PHE A 147 -1.35 19.29 -1.72
C PHE A 147 0.11 19.71 -1.91
N THR A 148 0.59 20.45 -0.92
CA THR A 148 2.00 20.66 -0.60
C THR A 148 2.42 19.70 0.50
N LYS A 149 3.73 19.62 0.78
CA LYS A 149 4.26 18.90 1.94
C LYS A 149 3.52 19.26 3.24
N ASP A 150 3.38 20.56 3.54
CA ASP A 150 2.80 21.02 4.80
C ASP A 150 1.31 20.66 4.88
N SER A 151 0.53 20.98 3.85
CA SER A 151 -0.90 20.64 3.81
C SER A 151 -1.16 19.11 3.79
N TYR A 152 -0.27 18.32 3.20
CA TYR A 152 -0.31 16.86 3.29
C TYR A 152 -0.07 16.38 4.73
N LEU A 153 0.96 16.90 5.40
CA LEU A 153 1.28 16.55 6.79
C LEU A 153 0.15 16.97 7.74
N ASP A 154 -0.47 18.13 7.52
CA ASP A 154 -1.63 18.58 8.29
C ASP A 154 -2.83 17.64 8.12
N LEU A 155 -3.12 17.23 6.89
CA LEU A 155 -4.17 16.24 6.61
C LEU A 155 -3.84 14.89 7.25
N PHE A 156 -2.61 14.42 7.11
CA PHE A 156 -2.16 13.15 7.69
C PHE A 156 -2.23 13.18 9.21
N LYS A 157 -1.83 14.28 9.85
CA LYS A 157 -1.98 14.50 11.29
C LYS A 157 -3.44 14.50 11.70
N THR A 158 -4.31 15.16 10.94
CA THR A 158 -5.76 15.16 11.20
C THR A 158 -6.33 13.74 11.14
N ALA A 159 -5.94 12.95 10.14
CA ALA A 159 -6.37 11.55 10.02
C ALA A 159 -5.89 10.67 11.17
N VAL A 160 -4.62 10.80 11.55
CA VAL A 160 -4.01 9.93 12.57
C VAL A 160 -4.40 10.33 13.98
N VAL A 161 -4.32 11.62 14.31
CA VAL A 161 -4.52 12.16 15.67
C VAL A 161 -5.99 12.48 15.95
N GLY A 162 -6.73 12.93 14.92
CA GLY A 162 -8.09 13.42 15.08
C GLY A 162 -8.18 14.54 16.11
N LYS A 163 -9.14 14.43 17.03
CA LYS A 163 -9.40 15.43 18.09
C LYS A 163 -8.67 15.16 19.41
N HIS A 164 -7.76 14.18 19.45
CA HIS A 164 -7.16 13.69 20.70
C HIS A 164 -5.81 14.34 20.98
N SER A 165 -5.42 14.38 22.25
CA SER A 165 -4.07 14.77 22.66
C SER A 165 -3.05 13.74 22.15
N LEU A 166 -1.88 14.21 21.72
CA LEU A 166 -0.82 13.35 21.15
C LEU A 166 -0.41 12.19 22.06
N GLU A 167 -0.37 12.42 23.37
CA GLU A 167 -0.03 11.38 24.36
C GLU A 167 -1.07 10.26 24.46
N ASN A 168 -2.32 10.50 24.02
CA ASN A 168 -3.38 9.50 24.03
C ASN A 168 -3.58 8.83 22.66
N VAL A 169 -2.70 9.12 21.69
CA VAL A 169 -2.68 8.49 20.38
C VAL A 169 -1.43 7.66 20.25
N VAL A 170 -1.59 6.39 19.86
CA VAL A 170 -0.46 5.47 19.67
C VAL A 170 -0.47 4.90 18.25
N LEU A 171 0.72 4.69 17.70
CA LEU A 171 0.92 3.80 16.55
C LEU A 171 1.04 2.38 17.10
N LEU A 172 0.01 1.57 16.92
CA LEU A 172 -0.01 0.20 17.42
C LEU A 172 0.55 -0.75 16.37
N GLU A 173 1.55 -1.55 16.76
CA GLU A 173 2.11 -2.58 15.90
C GLU A 173 2.55 -3.82 16.70
N ILE A 174 2.65 -4.99 16.07
CA ILE A 174 3.06 -6.26 16.68
C ILE A 174 4.46 -6.15 17.29
N GLU A 175 5.45 -5.75 16.49
CA GLU A 175 6.84 -5.55 16.95
C GLU A 175 7.45 -4.35 16.21
N PRO A 176 7.12 -3.10 16.63
CA PRO A 176 7.42 -1.90 15.85
C PRO A 176 8.88 -1.82 15.37
N TRP A 177 9.83 -2.19 16.24
CA TRP A 177 11.27 -2.06 16.01
C TRP A 177 11.86 -3.10 15.05
N LYS A 178 11.13 -4.19 14.79
CA LYS A 178 11.55 -5.28 13.90
C LYS A 178 10.89 -5.21 12.53
N GLN A 179 9.99 -4.25 12.30
CA GLN A 179 9.32 -4.10 11.03
C GLN A 179 10.27 -3.57 9.96
N LYS A 180 10.15 -4.11 8.74
CA LYS A 180 10.90 -3.60 7.58
C LYS A 180 10.53 -2.14 7.27
N THR A 181 9.33 -1.72 7.64
CA THR A 181 8.86 -0.34 7.44
C THR A 181 9.04 0.53 8.68
N ARG A 182 9.87 0.15 9.66
CA ARG A 182 10.02 0.91 10.92
C ARG A 182 10.49 2.35 10.73
N ILE A 183 11.16 2.68 9.62
CA ILE A 183 11.46 4.06 9.25
C ILE A 183 10.20 4.93 9.21
N ASP A 184 9.08 4.38 8.73
CA ASP A 184 7.79 5.07 8.71
C ASP A 184 7.25 5.33 10.12
N PHE A 185 7.60 4.48 11.10
CA PHE A 185 7.21 4.67 12.50
C PHE A 185 8.06 5.75 13.17
N THR A 186 9.38 5.75 12.91
CA THR A 186 10.27 6.82 13.34
C THR A 186 9.78 8.16 12.81
N LEU A 187 9.47 8.23 11.52
CA LEU A 187 8.97 9.44 10.87
C LEU A 187 7.57 9.84 11.34
N THR A 188 6.69 8.87 11.60
CA THR A 188 5.38 9.17 12.19
C THR A 188 5.53 9.84 13.57
N LYS A 189 6.48 9.37 14.39
CA LYS A 189 6.80 10.01 15.65
C LYS A 189 7.38 11.41 15.46
N GLU A 190 8.29 11.59 14.50
CA GLU A 190 8.91 12.89 14.20
C GLU A 190 7.89 13.93 13.72
N TYR A 191 7.03 13.56 12.78
CA TYR A 191 6.06 14.48 12.19
C TYR A 191 4.81 14.69 13.06
N LEU A 192 4.33 13.64 13.73
CA LEU A 192 3.04 13.69 14.46
C LEU A 192 3.19 13.73 15.97
N GLY A 193 4.34 13.29 16.52
CA GLY A 193 4.59 13.27 17.96
C GLY A 193 3.98 12.10 18.72
N ILE A 194 3.45 11.09 18.03
CA ILE A 194 2.82 9.90 18.64
C ILE A 194 3.83 8.77 18.87
N GLU A 195 3.60 7.94 19.88
CA GLU A 195 4.50 6.82 20.22
C GLU A 195 4.10 5.53 19.51
N ALA A 196 5.10 4.78 19.03
CA ALA A 196 4.90 3.41 18.60
C ALA A 196 4.83 2.47 19.82
N VAL A 197 3.80 1.64 19.89
CA VAL A 197 3.53 0.73 21.01
C VAL A 197 3.41 -0.69 20.48
N CYS A 198 4.13 -1.61 21.13
CA CYS A 198 4.02 -3.04 20.86
C CYS A 198 2.67 -3.56 21.34
N ILE A 199 1.99 -4.39 20.53
CA ILE A 199 0.67 -4.91 20.86
C ILE A 199 0.63 -5.69 22.17
N SER A 200 1.71 -6.37 22.54
CA SER A 200 1.81 -7.14 23.78
C SER A 200 2.03 -6.26 25.03
N GLU A 201 2.37 -4.97 24.84
CA GLU A 201 2.64 -4.03 25.93
C GLU A 201 1.42 -3.17 26.31
N VAL A 202 0.35 -3.25 25.52
CA VAL A 202 -0.92 -2.60 25.82
C VAL A 202 -1.55 -3.25 27.04
N ILE A 203 -2.17 -2.44 27.91
CA ILE A 203 -2.82 -2.90 29.13
C ILE A 203 -4.31 -2.61 29.01
N GLN A 204 -5.14 -3.66 29.05
CA GLN A 204 -6.59 -3.52 29.09
C GLN A 204 -7.11 -3.47 30.54
N ARG A 205 -7.96 -2.48 30.85
CA ARG A 205 -8.73 -2.40 32.09
C ARG A 205 -10.20 -2.13 31.77
N GLY A 206 -11.02 -3.18 31.83
CA GLY A 206 -12.39 -3.13 31.32
C GLY A 206 -12.37 -2.81 29.82
N ARG A 207 -13.02 -1.70 29.44
CA ARG A 207 -13.05 -1.22 28.05
C ARG A 207 -11.93 -0.25 27.68
N LYS A 208 -11.14 0.20 28.65
CA LYS A 208 -10.08 1.20 28.43
C LYS A 208 -8.74 0.53 28.19
N LEU A 209 -7.96 1.11 27.29
CA LEU A 209 -6.60 0.68 26.98
C LEU A 209 -5.59 1.69 27.49
N PHE A 210 -4.41 1.19 27.86
CA PHE A 210 -3.31 2.00 28.36
C PHE A 210 -1.98 1.50 27.81
N TYR A 211 -0.97 2.38 27.77
CA TYR A 211 0.42 2.01 27.56
C TYR A 211 1.29 2.66 28.65
N LYS A 212 2.54 2.20 28.77
CA LYS A 212 3.50 2.76 29.73
C LYS A 212 4.53 3.62 29.02
N LYS A 213 4.74 4.83 29.52
CA LYS A 213 5.84 5.73 29.11
C LYS A 213 6.59 6.18 30.34
N LYS A 214 7.88 5.85 30.44
CA LYS A 214 8.73 6.16 31.61
C LYS A 214 8.12 5.70 32.94
N GLY A 215 7.49 4.52 32.94
CA GLY A 215 6.82 3.95 34.11
C GLY A 215 5.44 4.51 34.44
N ILE A 216 5.00 5.58 33.75
CA ILE A 216 3.68 6.17 33.91
C ILE A 216 2.72 5.49 32.94
N GLU A 217 1.56 5.10 33.44
CA GLU A 217 0.48 4.55 32.64
C GLU A 217 -0.36 5.69 32.05
N ILE A 218 -0.51 5.68 30.72
CA ILE A 218 -1.20 6.73 29.96
C ILE A 218 -2.37 6.08 29.21
N PRO A 219 -3.58 6.64 29.25
CA PRO A 219 -4.72 6.08 28.53
C PRO A 219 -4.54 6.27 27.02
N ILE A 220 -4.95 5.25 26.27
CA ILE A 220 -5.03 5.27 24.81
C ILE A 220 -6.48 5.62 24.46
N HIS A 221 -6.68 6.70 23.72
CA HIS A 221 -7.99 7.12 23.21
C HIS A 221 -8.13 6.86 21.71
N ARG A 222 -7.01 6.84 20.97
CA ARG A 222 -7.00 6.56 19.52
C ARG A 222 -5.81 5.71 19.13
N ILE A 223 -6.03 4.78 18.21
CA ILE A 223 -5.01 3.86 17.72
C ILE A 223 -4.82 4.06 16.22
N TYR A 224 -3.63 4.50 15.83
CA TYR A 224 -3.15 4.36 14.46
C TYR A 224 -2.68 2.94 14.23
N ASN A 225 -3.55 2.14 13.63
CA ASN A 225 -3.36 0.70 13.55
C ASN A 225 -2.39 0.34 12.42
N ARG A 226 -1.32 -0.37 12.79
CA ARG A 226 -0.36 -0.98 11.87
C ARG A 226 -0.29 -2.51 11.99
N VAL A 227 -1.15 -3.11 12.80
CA VAL A 227 -1.22 -4.56 12.99
C VAL A 227 -1.91 -5.23 11.81
N ILE A 228 -1.25 -6.25 11.26
CA ILE A 228 -1.82 -7.16 10.27
C ILE A 228 -2.10 -8.52 10.95
N PHE A 229 -3.35 -8.94 10.94
CA PHE A 229 -3.81 -10.13 11.68
C PHE A 229 -3.10 -11.42 11.24
N ASP A 230 -2.84 -11.62 9.95
CA ASP A 230 -2.14 -12.84 9.50
C ASP A 230 -0.69 -12.89 9.98
N GLU A 231 -0.05 -11.71 10.10
CA GLU A 231 1.27 -11.63 10.71
C GLU A 231 1.19 -11.91 12.22
N LEU A 232 0.19 -11.38 12.90
CA LEU A 232 -0.04 -11.62 14.33
C LEU A 232 -0.23 -13.11 14.62
N LEU A 233 -1.06 -13.80 13.83
CA LEU A 233 -1.29 -15.23 13.94
C LEU A 233 -0.02 -16.04 13.68
N ARG A 234 0.76 -15.69 12.66
CA ARG A 234 2.02 -16.38 12.33
C ARG A 234 3.12 -16.18 13.37
N LYS A 235 3.18 -14.99 13.98
CA LYS A 235 4.20 -14.67 15.00
C LYS A 235 3.85 -15.19 16.38
N GLU A 236 2.61 -15.64 16.60
CA GLU A 236 2.11 -16.14 17.88
C GLU A 236 2.33 -15.14 19.04
N VAL A 237 2.38 -13.83 18.73
CA VAL A 237 2.49 -12.78 19.74
C VAL A 237 1.14 -12.61 20.40
N LYS A 238 1.08 -12.75 21.73
CA LYS A 238 -0.15 -12.53 22.49
C LYS A 238 -0.41 -11.03 22.66
N PRO A 239 -1.52 -10.49 22.16
CA PRO A 239 -1.91 -9.11 22.41
C PRO A 239 -2.16 -8.84 23.90
N GLY A 240 -1.86 -7.62 24.35
CA GLY A 240 -2.16 -7.17 25.71
C GLY A 240 -3.62 -6.77 25.95
N PHE A 241 -4.45 -6.86 24.90
CA PHE A 241 -5.88 -6.60 24.93
C PHE A 241 -6.61 -7.54 23.97
N ASP A 242 -7.92 -7.64 24.10
CA ASP A 242 -8.78 -8.41 23.21
C ASP A 242 -9.41 -7.52 22.12
N PHE A 243 -9.12 -7.82 20.85
CA PHE A 243 -9.70 -7.12 19.70
C PHE A 243 -11.21 -7.29 19.58
N HIS A 244 -11.78 -8.35 20.14
CA HIS A 244 -13.22 -8.64 20.04
C HIS A 244 -14.02 -7.95 21.16
N SER A 245 -13.35 -7.32 22.12
CA SER A 245 -14.00 -6.55 23.18
C SER A 245 -14.54 -5.22 22.65
N GLU A 246 -15.63 -4.73 23.25
CA GLU A 246 -16.08 -3.35 23.05
C GLU A 246 -15.12 -2.39 23.79
N LEU A 247 -14.21 -1.79 23.04
CA LEU A 247 -13.18 -0.90 23.59
C LEU A 247 -13.57 0.58 23.45
N ASP A 248 -13.24 1.38 24.45
CA ASP A 248 -13.42 2.84 24.47
C ASP A 248 -12.26 3.54 23.72
N VAL A 249 -12.00 3.12 22.47
CA VAL A 249 -10.94 3.68 21.62
C VAL A 249 -11.44 3.94 20.20
N GLU A 250 -10.87 4.95 19.55
CA GLU A 250 -11.11 5.25 18.15
C GLU A 250 -10.01 4.67 17.27
N TRP A 251 -10.35 4.09 16.12
CA TRP A 251 -9.37 3.52 15.20
C TRP A 251 -9.05 4.51 14.07
N ALA A 252 -7.78 4.90 13.96
CA ALA A 252 -7.25 5.51 12.75
C ALA A 252 -6.80 4.41 11.78
N GLY A 253 -7.76 3.85 11.04
CA GLY A 253 -7.57 2.68 10.18
C GLY A 253 -8.07 1.41 10.86
N HIS A 254 -9.39 1.26 10.94
CA HIS A 254 -10.02 0.10 11.57
C HIS A 254 -9.52 -1.23 10.98
N PRO A 255 -9.18 -2.25 11.81
CA PRO A 255 -8.53 -3.47 11.33
C PRO A 255 -9.32 -4.26 10.27
N ASN A 256 -10.66 -4.23 10.34
CA ASN A 256 -11.51 -4.93 9.36
C ASN A 256 -11.26 -4.48 7.91
N TRP A 257 -10.86 -3.22 7.68
CA TRP A 257 -10.65 -2.70 6.33
C TRP A 257 -9.53 -3.39 5.57
N PHE A 258 -8.57 -3.99 6.28
CA PHE A 258 -7.54 -4.84 5.68
C PHE A 258 -8.15 -6.06 4.96
N PHE A 259 -9.20 -6.65 5.51
CA PHE A 259 -9.90 -7.79 4.92
C PHE A 259 -10.91 -7.36 3.85
N LYS A 260 -11.67 -6.29 4.12
CA LYS A 260 -12.73 -5.79 3.22
C LYS A 260 -12.19 -5.24 1.89
N ILE A 261 -11.02 -4.61 1.92
CA ILE A 261 -10.34 -4.02 0.77
C ILE A 261 -9.14 -4.91 0.47
N SER A 262 -9.41 -6.00 -0.24
CA SER A 262 -8.46 -7.08 -0.50
C SER A 262 -8.70 -7.70 -1.88
N LYS A 263 -8.11 -8.87 -2.14
CA LYS A 263 -8.36 -9.63 -3.37
C LYS A 263 -9.84 -9.96 -3.55
N HIS A 264 -10.59 -10.08 -2.45
CA HIS A 264 -12.03 -10.31 -2.46
C HIS A 264 -12.80 -9.22 -3.23
N THR A 265 -12.27 -8.00 -3.28
CA THR A 265 -12.92 -6.86 -3.94
C THR A 265 -12.66 -6.82 -5.45
N LEU A 266 -11.69 -7.58 -5.98
CA LEU A 266 -11.28 -7.45 -7.38
C LEU A 266 -12.37 -7.83 -8.40
N PRO A 267 -13.15 -8.93 -8.24
CA PRO A 267 -14.17 -9.31 -9.22
C PRO A 267 -15.32 -8.32 -9.39
N ILE A 268 -15.55 -7.47 -8.38
CA ILE A 268 -16.71 -6.56 -8.35
C ILE A 268 -16.39 -5.19 -8.92
N ILE A 269 -15.11 -4.84 -9.01
CA ILE A 269 -14.64 -3.58 -9.59
C ILE A 269 -14.85 -3.60 -11.11
N LYS A 270 -15.76 -2.74 -11.58
CA LYS A 270 -16.04 -2.55 -13.00
C LYS A 270 -15.35 -1.28 -13.48
N SER A 271 -14.19 -1.44 -14.10
CA SER A 271 -13.42 -0.34 -14.68
C SER A 271 -12.66 -0.79 -15.91
N ARG A 272 -12.47 0.10 -16.89
CA ARG A 272 -11.55 -0.16 -18.03
C ARG A 272 -10.08 -0.30 -17.60
N PHE A 273 -9.76 0.20 -16.41
CA PHE A 273 -8.44 0.09 -15.80
C PHE A 273 -8.30 -1.18 -14.95
N ALA A 274 -9.38 -1.92 -14.69
CA ALA A 274 -9.32 -3.20 -14.01
C ALA A 274 -9.22 -4.36 -15.02
N PRO A 275 -8.31 -5.33 -14.82
CA PRO A 275 -8.33 -6.58 -15.59
C PRO A 275 -9.61 -7.36 -15.28
N LYS A 276 -10.09 -8.18 -16.22
CA LYS A 276 -11.24 -9.05 -15.96
C LYS A 276 -10.95 -9.95 -14.77
N CYS A 277 -11.89 -10.04 -13.84
CA CYS A 277 -11.72 -10.81 -12.62
C CYS A 277 -13.05 -11.47 -12.25
N PHE A 278 -12.99 -12.73 -11.84
CA PHE A 278 -14.17 -13.55 -11.56
C PHE A 278 -13.97 -14.30 -10.25
N TYR A 279 -15.02 -14.45 -9.46
CA TYR A 279 -15.04 -15.47 -8.41
C TYR A 279 -15.13 -16.85 -9.06
N LEU A 280 -14.30 -17.79 -8.63
CA LEU A 280 -14.24 -19.10 -9.27
C LEU A 280 -15.54 -19.91 -9.06
N ASN A 281 -16.16 -19.78 -7.89
CA ASN A 281 -17.46 -20.40 -7.58
C ASN A 281 -18.62 -19.89 -8.46
N GLU A 282 -18.55 -18.65 -8.96
CA GLU A 282 -19.60 -18.05 -9.82
C GLU A 282 -19.45 -18.42 -11.30
N LEU A 283 -18.30 -18.95 -11.72
CA LEU A 283 -18.05 -19.35 -13.11
C LEU A 283 -18.79 -20.65 -13.47
N LYS A 284 -19.82 -20.53 -14.31
CA LYS A 284 -20.50 -21.67 -14.96
C LYS A 284 -19.69 -22.25 -16.12
N GLU A 285 -19.01 -21.40 -16.85
CA GLU A 285 -18.12 -21.74 -17.96
C GLU A 285 -16.81 -20.96 -17.80
N TYR A 286 -15.70 -21.58 -18.19
CA TYR A 286 -14.39 -20.92 -18.12
C TYR A 286 -14.17 -20.01 -19.32
N PRO A 287 -13.42 -18.89 -19.16
CA PRO A 287 -12.94 -18.10 -20.28
C PRO A 287 -12.16 -18.96 -21.28
N ALA A 288 -12.33 -18.72 -22.59
CA ALA A 288 -11.76 -19.56 -23.64
C ALA A 288 -10.21 -19.64 -23.60
N GLU A 289 -9.54 -18.54 -23.27
CA GLU A 289 -8.07 -18.43 -23.24
C GLU A 289 -7.54 -18.43 -21.80
N LEU A 290 -7.63 -19.57 -21.10
CA LEU A 290 -7.17 -19.69 -19.71
C LEU A 290 -5.69 -19.34 -19.50
N ASN A 291 -4.85 -19.46 -20.54
CA ASN A 291 -3.46 -19.01 -20.52
C ASN A 291 -3.31 -17.51 -20.28
N LYS A 292 -4.35 -16.70 -20.50
CA LYS A 292 -4.39 -15.26 -20.19
C LYS A 292 -4.82 -14.97 -18.75
N PHE A 293 -5.09 -15.98 -17.93
CA PHE A 293 -5.55 -15.79 -16.55
C PHE A 293 -4.56 -16.35 -15.54
N VAL A 294 -4.62 -15.80 -14.32
CA VAL A 294 -3.98 -16.32 -13.13
C VAL A 294 -5.03 -16.66 -12.10
N LEU A 295 -4.80 -17.74 -11.36
CA LEU A 295 -5.63 -18.13 -10.24
C LEU A 295 -5.01 -17.59 -8.95
N LYS A 296 -5.78 -16.84 -8.17
CA LYS A 296 -5.31 -16.25 -6.91
C LYS A 296 -6.18 -16.77 -5.75
N PRO A 297 -5.57 -17.29 -4.67
CA PRO A 297 -6.29 -17.53 -3.43
C PRO A 297 -6.70 -16.21 -2.79
N LEU A 298 -7.88 -16.15 -2.18
CA LEU A 298 -8.38 -14.97 -1.49
C LEU A 298 -7.62 -14.69 -0.20
N TYR A 299 -7.32 -15.74 0.58
CA TYR A 299 -6.68 -15.65 1.90
C TYR A 299 -5.16 -15.85 1.88
N SER A 300 -4.51 -15.65 0.72
CA SER A 300 -3.06 -15.71 0.62
C SER A 300 -2.42 -14.32 0.49
N PHE A 301 -1.36 -14.09 1.26
CA PHE A 301 -0.67 -12.80 1.36
C PHE A 301 0.64 -12.79 0.54
N ALA A 302 1.07 -11.60 0.12
CA ALA A 302 2.32 -11.37 -0.61
C ALA A 302 2.53 -12.22 -1.89
N GLY A 303 1.45 -12.57 -2.60
CA GLY A 303 1.53 -13.34 -3.85
C GLY A 303 1.79 -14.85 -3.65
N SER A 304 1.81 -15.33 -2.41
CA SER A 304 1.88 -16.76 -2.13
C SER A 304 0.68 -17.49 -2.71
N GLY A 305 0.88 -18.66 -3.31
CA GLY A 305 -0.19 -19.50 -3.84
C GLY A 305 -0.80 -19.07 -5.18
N VAL A 306 -0.33 -17.98 -5.80
CA VAL A 306 -0.78 -17.59 -7.15
C VAL A 306 -0.32 -18.62 -8.18
N LYS A 307 -1.25 -19.17 -8.97
CA LYS A 307 -0.94 -20.07 -10.07
C LYS A 307 -0.99 -19.28 -11.38
N VAL A 308 0.16 -19.16 -12.04
CA VAL A 308 0.32 -18.40 -13.29
C VAL A 308 -0.09 -19.21 -14.51
N GLU A 309 0.12 -20.52 -14.47
CA GLU A 309 -0.34 -21.44 -15.51
C GLU A 309 -1.68 -22.03 -15.06
N VAL A 310 -2.75 -21.63 -15.74
CA VAL A 310 -4.11 -22.09 -15.44
C VAL A 310 -4.58 -22.99 -16.57
N SER A 311 -5.02 -24.21 -16.21
CA SER A 311 -5.65 -25.16 -17.13
C SER A 311 -7.05 -25.52 -16.63
N LYS A 312 -7.87 -26.10 -17.51
CA LYS A 312 -9.20 -26.57 -17.14
C LYS A 312 -9.13 -27.64 -16.05
N GLU A 313 -8.20 -28.58 -16.19
CA GLU A 313 -7.98 -29.67 -15.25
C GLU A 313 -7.61 -29.15 -13.86
N LEU A 314 -6.78 -28.11 -13.80
CA LEU A 314 -6.46 -27.44 -12.54
C LEU A 314 -7.73 -26.86 -11.89
N LEU A 315 -8.54 -26.10 -12.66
CA LEU A 315 -9.73 -25.45 -12.12
C LEU A 315 -10.80 -26.47 -11.68
N ASP A 316 -10.95 -27.57 -12.41
CA ASP A 316 -11.90 -28.65 -12.09
C ASP A 316 -11.45 -29.47 -10.86
N SER A 317 -10.15 -29.49 -10.56
CA SER A 317 -9.61 -30.18 -9.37
C SER A 317 -9.83 -29.42 -8.05
N ILE A 318 -10.21 -28.13 -8.11
CA ILE A 318 -10.39 -27.29 -6.92
C ILE A 318 -11.75 -27.56 -6.31
N THR A 319 -11.74 -28.08 -5.08
CA THR A 319 -12.97 -28.38 -4.34
C THR A 319 -13.53 -27.16 -3.59
N ASP A 320 -12.68 -26.25 -3.12
CA ASP A 320 -13.06 -25.07 -2.31
C ASP A 320 -13.10 -23.78 -3.17
N ARG A 321 -13.89 -23.82 -4.25
CA ARG A 321 -13.92 -22.75 -5.26
C ARG A 321 -14.24 -21.36 -4.71
N ASP A 322 -14.91 -21.27 -3.55
CA ASP A 322 -15.23 -20.02 -2.87
C ASP A 322 -13.98 -19.23 -2.44
N ASN A 323 -12.82 -19.90 -2.28
CA ASN A 323 -11.58 -19.29 -1.80
C ASN A 323 -10.68 -18.75 -2.92
N TYR A 324 -11.16 -18.71 -4.16
CA TYR A 324 -10.35 -18.39 -5.33
C TYR A 324 -10.99 -17.39 -6.28
N ILE A 325 -10.14 -16.54 -6.86
CA ILE A 325 -10.50 -15.68 -7.99
C ILE A 325 -9.66 -16.04 -9.21
N LEU A 326 -10.28 -15.91 -10.39
CA LEU A 326 -9.62 -16.03 -11.68
C LEU A 326 -9.49 -14.63 -12.28
N GLN A 327 -8.27 -14.13 -12.40
CA GLN A 327 -7.99 -12.77 -12.88
C GLN A 327 -7.15 -12.78 -14.14
N GLU A 328 -7.50 -11.95 -15.12
CA GLU A 328 -6.72 -11.73 -16.32
C GLU A 328 -5.32 -11.23 -15.98
N LYS A 329 -4.31 -11.77 -16.67
CA LYS A 329 -2.91 -11.42 -16.53
C LYS A 329 -2.70 -9.95 -16.90
N VAL A 330 -1.91 -9.28 -16.08
CA VAL A 330 -1.49 -7.90 -16.36
C VAL A 330 -0.06 -7.94 -16.87
N GLU A 331 0.13 -7.45 -18.10
CA GLU A 331 1.44 -7.39 -18.75
C GLU A 331 2.08 -6.02 -18.52
N TYR A 332 3.06 -5.99 -17.62
CA TYR A 332 3.81 -4.79 -17.31
C TYR A 332 4.70 -4.38 -18.49
N MET A 333 4.58 -3.12 -18.92
CA MET A 333 5.44 -2.61 -19.99
C MET A 333 6.86 -2.33 -19.48
N PRO A 334 7.90 -2.58 -20.28
CA PRO A 334 9.25 -2.06 -19.98
C PRO A 334 9.21 -0.53 -20.04
N LEU A 335 9.37 0.14 -18.89
CA LEU A 335 9.12 1.58 -18.78
C LEU A 335 10.38 2.40 -18.49
N ILE A 336 11.20 1.93 -17.55
CA ILE A 336 12.35 2.69 -17.05
C ILE A 336 13.61 2.14 -17.72
N LYS A 337 14.22 2.93 -18.60
CA LYS A 337 15.50 2.59 -19.22
C LYS A 337 16.63 2.74 -18.20
N THR A 338 17.15 1.61 -17.72
CA THR A 338 18.31 1.54 -16.83
C THR A 338 19.58 1.29 -17.67
N PRO A 339 20.79 1.27 -17.07
CA PRO A 339 22.03 0.92 -17.76
C PRO A 339 22.09 -0.51 -18.32
N ASP A 340 21.30 -1.44 -17.80
CA ASP A 340 21.33 -2.86 -18.16
C ASP A 340 20.05 -3.32 -18.88
N GLU A 341 18.94 -3.46 -18.18
CA GLU A 341 17.65 -3.89 -18.73
C GLU A 341 16.50 -3.03 -18.22
N PHE A 342 15.45 -2.86 -19.02
CA PHE A 342 14.31 -2.05 -18.61
C PHE A 342 13.67 -2.56 -17.31
N SER A 343 13.49 -1.63 -16.36
CA SER A 343 12.65 -1.88 -15.20
C SER A 343 11.18 -1.58 -15.52
N ARG A 344 10.30 -2.36 -14.92
CA ARG A 344 8.84 -2.17 -14.90
C ARG A 344 8.44 -1.36 -13.69
N ALA A 345 7.27 -0.72 -13.76
CA ALA A 345 6.76 0.12 -12.70
C ALA A 345 5.36 -0.32 -12.24
N GLU A 346 5.18 -0.31 -10.93
CA GLU A 346 3.90 -0.33 -10.25
C GLU A 346 3.78 0.96 -9.44
N VAL A 347 2.63 1.63 -9.55
CA VAL A 347 2.36 2.89 -8.87
C VAL A 347 1.22 2.67 -7.88
N ARG A 348 1.53 2.80 -6.60
CA ARG A 348 0.55 2.84 -5.52
C ARG A 348 0.03 4.25 -5.39
N MET A 349 -1.27 4.42 -5.63
CA MET A 349 -1.98 5.67 -5.42
C MET A 349 -2.56 5.68 -4.00
N MET A 350 -2.21 6.68 -3.19
CA MET A 350 -2.48 6.70 -1.75
C MET A 350 -3.57 7.73 -1.44
N PHE A 351 -4.58 7.31 -0.67
CA PHE A 351 -5.72 8.13 -0.31
C PHE A 351 -5.83 8.30 1.21
N ILE A 352 -6.39 9.43 1.62
CA ILE A 352 -6.92 9.67 2.97
C ILE A 352 -8.40 10.02 2.81
N TRP A 353 -9.25 9.43 3.64
CA TRP A 353 -10.69 9.58 3.55
C TRP A 353 -11.24 9.97 4.93
N LEU A 354 -11.39 11.28 5.15
CA LEU A 354 -11.94 11.85 6.39
C LEU A 354 -13.45 12.05 6.34
N ASP A 355 -13.94 12.52 5.19
CA ASP A 355 -15.32 12.99 5.02
C ASP A 355 -16.08 12.13 3.97
N GLU A 356 -16.85 12.75 3.09
CA GLU A 356 -17.74 12.06 2.15
C GLU A 356 -17.02 11.27 1.06
N LYS A 357 -15.78 11.65 0.71
CA LYS A 357 -15.04 11.02 -0.40
C LYS A 357 -13.55 10.84 -0.09
N PRO A 358 -12.93 9.79 -0.66
CA PRO A 358 -11.49 9.60 -0.55
C PRO A 358 -10.74 10.69 -1.33
N LEU A 359 -9.71 11.26 -0.71
CA LEU A 359 -8.82 12.24 -1.33
C LEU A 359 -7.52 11.56 -1.72
N LEU A 360 -7.16 11.61 -3.00
CA LEU A 360 -5.84 11.17 -3.47
C LEU A 360 -4.79 12.16 -2.96
N VAL A 361 -3.79 11.68 -2.21
CA VAL A 361 -2.86 12.55 -1.48
C VAL A 361 -1.42 12.42 -1.96
N ASN A 362 -0.95 11.21 -2.24
CA ASN A 362 0.45 10.93 -2.58
C ASN A 362 0.54 9.63 -3.39
N ASN A 363 1.75 9.20 -3.73
CA ASN A 363 2.01 7.93 -4.39
C ASN A 363 3.25 7.23 -3.83
N LEU A 364 3.42 5.96 -4.20
CA LEU A 364 4.63 5.20 -3.99
C LEU A 364 4.92 4.40 -5.28
N LEU A 365 6.14 4.53 -5.80
CA LEU A 365 6.64 3.74 -6.91
C LEU A 365 7.26 2.44 -6.40
N ARG A 366 6.94 1.31 -7.05
CA ARG A 366 7.72 0.08 -6.96
C ARG A 366 8.25 -0.30 -8.33
N THR A 367 9.54 -0.60 -8.40
CA THR A 367 10.19 -1.06 -9.62
C THR A 367 10.67 -2.48 -9.49
N SER A 368 10.57 -3.23 -10.59
CA SER A 368 11.09 -4.59 -10.69
C SER A 368 11.54 -4.92 -12.10
N LYS A 369 12.52 -5.81 -12.18
CA LYS A 369 12.95 -6.48 -13.41
C LYS A 369 12.33 -7.87 -13.58
N GLY A 370 11.62 -8.37 -12.57
CA GLY A 370 10.88 -9.63 -12.61
C GLY A 370 9.59 -9.53 -13.41
N LYS A 371 8.97 -10.68 -13.68
CA LYS A 371 7.59 -10.78 -14.18
C LYS A 371 6.55 -10.51 -13.08
N MET A 372 6.94 -10.62 -11.81
CA MET A 372 6.12 -10.33 -10.63
C MET A 372 6.81 -9.26 -9.77
N MET A 373 6.01 -8.37 -9.18
CA MET A 373 6.47 -7.36 -8.23
C MET A 373 6.60 -7.98 -6.84
N GLY A 374 7.72 -7.74 -6.14
CA GLY A 374 7.93 -8.23 -4.77
C GLY A 374 9.40 -8.23 -4.34
N VAL A 375 9.63 -8.06 -3.03
CA VAL A 375 10.98 -7.93 -2.45
C VAL A 375 11.84 -9.16 -2.73
N ASP A 376 11.27 -10.36 -2.72
CA ASP A 376 12.01 -11.60 -2.95
C ASP A 376 12.46 -11.81 -4.40
N PHE A 377 11.70 -11.28 -5.38
CA PHE A 377 12.05 -11.37 -6.81
C PHE A 377 13.12 -10.37 -7.25
N ASN A 378 13.45 -9.41 -6.38
CA ASN A 378 14.38 -8.32 -6.64
C ASN A 378 15.75 -8.50 -5.98
N LYS A 379 15.96 -9.60 -5.23
CA LYS A 379 17.26 -9.88 -4.57
C LYS A 379 18.39 -9.93 -5.61
N GLY A 380 19.44 -9.14 -5.35
CA GLY A 380 20.63 -9.05 -6.22
C GLY A 380 20.45 -8.24 -7.50
N LYS A 381 19.30 -7.58 -7.70
CA LYS A 381 19.06 -6.72 -8.87
C LYS A 381 19.23 -5.24 -8.52
N THR A 382 19.69 -4.46 -9.49
CA THR A 382 19.78 -2.99 -9.45
C THR A 382 18.58 -2.37 -10.15
N TRP A 383 18.27 -1.10 -9.90
CA TRP A 383 17.16 -0.34 -10.50
C TRP A 383 15.79 -0.92 -10.17
N VAL A 384 15.66 -1.42 -8.94
CA VAL A 384 14.48 -2.09 -8.39
C VAL A 384 14.22 -1.57 -6.98
N GLY A 385 12.98 -1.69 -6.49
CA GLY A 385 12.62 -1.28 -5.12
C GLY A 385 11.66 -0.09 -5.09
N SER A 386 11.59 0.58 -3.93
CA SER A 386 10.65 1.67 -3.70
C SER A 386 11.23 3.02 -4.11
N ASN A 387 10.45 3.90 -4.74
CA ASN A 387 10.76 5.33 -4.84
C ASN A 387 9.45 6.13 -4.97
N ILE A 388 9.50 7.33 -5.55
CA ILE A 388 8.38 8.25 -5.82
C ILE A 388 8.12 8.33 -7.33
N VAL A 389 6.86 8.58 -7.69
CA VAL A 389 6.46 9.10 -9.00
C VAL A 389 6.31 10.62 -8.92
N TYR A 390 7.03 11.32 -9.79
CA TYR A 390 6.88 12.75 -10.03
C TYR A 390 6.06 13.01 -11.28
N HIS A 391 5.11 13.93 -11.16
CA HIS A 391 4.21 14.35 -12.24
C HIS A 391 4.09 15.88 -12.27
N PRO A 392 3.77 16.49 -13.43
CA PRO A 392 3.73 17.94 -13.61
C PRO A 392 2.57 18.64 -12.91
#